data_AF-A0AAD8XTE2-F1
#
_entry.id   AF-A0AAD8XTE2-F1
#
_cell.length_a   1.000
_cell.length_b   1.000
_cell.length_c   1.000
_cell.angle_alpha   90.00
_cell.angle_beta   90.00
_cell.angle_gamma   90.00
#
_symmetry.space_group_name_H-M   'P 1'
#
loop_
_entity.id
_entity.type
_entity.pdbx_description
1 polymer ?
#
loop_
_entity_poly.entity_id
_entity_poly.type
_entity_poly.pdbx_seq_one_letter_code
_entity_poly.pdbx_strand_id
1 'polypeptide(L)'
;MEPPPIPSVLLRGEWSMGKVLEVYWRFSMIGDTYLGRCLAGLMPEKPNFGILPPHFTAGRENPFIEEGMKRCFGVILRRYGGFGVEGALLLFLASIVYHHEWLKTQIAGTTDHPFLQIPILNDPKLLEELKKLVTLDPAGAVTMATGVPESVKLRDKLREVIGLLTEYRNDVKWLKENLTEMVKNAMEEKATENGNITATFVAEQVAAATSKLAAPLVKQMEEMEQDLLLLLGHAHRVLWV
;
A
#
# COMPACT_ATOMS: atom_id res chain seq x y z
N MET A 1 2.70 -39.33 -0.90
CA MET A 1 3.22 -39.32 0.48
C MET A 1 2.04 -38.97 1.35
N GLU A 2 1.67 -39.82 2.30
CA GLU A 2 0.59 -39.50 3.23
C GLU A 2 1.02 -38.34 4.15
N PRO A 3 0.11 -37.40 4.46
CA PRO A 3 0.42 -36.31 5.36
C PRO A 3 0.72 -36.84 6.77
N PRO A 4 1.59 -36.18 7.55
CA PRO A 4 1.89 -36.59 8.91
C PRO A 4 0.61 -36.59 9.77
N PRO A 5 0.46 -37.54 10.71
CA PRO A 5 -0.72 -37.61 11.56
C PRO A 5 -0.80 -36.38 12.48
N ILE A 6 -2.02 -35.91 12.76
CA ILE A 6 -2.28 -34.68 13.55
C ILE A 6 -1.48 -34.63 14.87
N PRO A 7 -1.40 -35.70 15.69
CA PRO A 7 -0.60 -35.69 16.91
C PRO A 7 0.88 -35.36 16.68
N SER A 8 1.46 -35.80 15.56
CA SER A 8 2.85 -35.47 15.19
C SER A 8 3.03 -34.01 14.78
N VAL A 9 2.00 -33.38 14.22
CA VAL A 9 2.01 -31.94 13.91
C VAL A 9 1.92 -31.13 15.21
N LEU A 10 1.01 -31.51 16.13
CA LEU A 10 0.85 -30.85 17.42
C LEU A 10 2.11 -30.93 18.29
N LEU A 11 2.75 -32.10 18.33
CA LEU A 11 4.01 -32.28 19.07
C LEU A 11 5.14 -31.40 18.52
N ARG A 12 5.22 -31.22 17.19
CA ARG A 12 6.21 -30.31 16.58
C ARG A 12 5.91 -28.84 16.84
N GLY A 13 4.63 -28.48 16.92
CA GLY A 13 4.20 -27.12 17.29
C GLY A 13 4.22 -26.86 18.80
N GLU A 14 4.51 -27.87 19.62
CA GLU A 14 4.34 -27.83 21.09
C GLU A 14 2.92 -27.43 21.51
N TRP A 15 1.91 -27.81 20.74
CA TRP A 15 0.52 -27.44 20.98
C TRP A 15 -0.22 -28.49 21.80
N SER A 16 -1.01 -28.03 22.78
CA SER A 16 -1.90 -28.90 23.53
C SER A 16 -3.12 -29.30 22.70
N MET A 17 -3.49 -30.59 22.80
CA MET A 17 -4.69 -31.10 22.15
C MET A 17 -5.94 -30.58 22.91
N GLY A 18 -6.92 -30.02 22.20
CA GLY A 18 -8.12 -29.42 22.79
C GLY A 18 -8.31 -27.97 22.33
N LYS A 19 -8.60 -27.05 23.28
CA LYS A 19 -8.98 -25.66 22.98
C LYS A 19 -7.99 -24.89 22.10
N VAL A 20 -6.69 -25.10 22.27
CA VAL A 20 -5.65 -24.45 21.46
C VAL A 20 -5.73 -24.89 20.00
N LEU A 21 -5.95 -26.18 19.76
CA LEU A 21 -6.12 -26.72 18.42
C LEU A 21 -7.42 -26.28 17.75
N GLU A 22 -8.52 -26.19 18.50
CA GLU A 22 -9.79 -25.67 17.99
C GLU A 22 -9.69 -24.19 17.58
N VAL A 23 -9.03 -23.36 18.39
CA VAL A 23 -8.77 -21.95 18.07
C VAL A 23 -7.85 -21.83 16.86
N TYR A 24 -6.78 -22.63 16.81
CA TYR A 24 -5.89 -22.64 15.66
C TYR A 24 -6.65 -23.06 14.39
N TRP A 25 -7.45 -24.12 14.40
CA TRP A 25 -8.22 -24.48 13.20
C TRP A 25 -9.20 -23.40 12.78
N ARG A 26 -9.87 -22.75 13.73
CA ARG A 26 -10.83 -21.68 13.45
C ARG A 26 -10.16 -20.46 12.81
N PHE A 27 -8.92 -20.14 13.17
CA PHE A 27 -8.24 -18.93 12.74
C PHE A 27 -6.96 -19.15 11.92
N SER A 28 -6.57 -20.40 11.63
CA SER A 28 -5.24 -20.79 11.13
C SER A 28 -4.77 -19.93 9.97
N MET A 29 -5.52 -19.91 8.88
CA MET A 29 -5.12 -19.16 7.67
C MET A 29 -4.98 -17.64 7.92
N ILE A 30 -5.91 -17.04 8.65
CA ILE A 30 -5.90 -15.58 8.91
C ILE A 30 -4.82 -15.23 9.95
N GLY A 31 -4.67 -16.07 10.96
CA GLY A 31 -3.68 -15.94 12.03
C GLY A 31 -2.25 -16.09 11.50
N ASP A 32 -2.00 -17.09 10.66
CA ASP A 32 -0.68 -17.33 10.07
C ASP A 32 -0.27 -16.21 9.13
N THR A 33 -1.20 -15.70 8.31
CA THR A 33 -0.92 -14.56 7.42
C THR A 33 -0.72 -13.25 8.20
N TYR A 34 -1.48 -13.03 9.28
CA TYR A 34 -1.27 -11.89 10.19
C TYR A 34 0.08 -11.97 10.90
N LEU A 35 0.39 -13.12 11.49
CA LEU A 35 1.67 -13.36 12.16
C LEU A 35 2.83 -13.23 11.18
N GLY A 36 2.69 -13.73 9.95
CA GLY A 36 3.68 -13.57 8.89
C GLY A 36 4.02 -12.10 8.61
N ARG A 37 3.03 -11.21 8.61
CA ARG A 37 3.27 -9.75 8.49
C ARG A 37 4.02 -9.19 9.69
N CYS A 38 3.62 -9.57 10.90
CA CYS A 38 4.32 -9.15 12.13
C CYS A 38 5.79 -9.60 12.13
N LEU A 39 6.06 -10.85 11.73
CA LEU A 39 7.41 -11.41 11.64
C LEU A 39 8.23 -10.78 10.51
N ALA A 40 7.58 -10.29 9.45
CA ALA A 40 8.21 -9.48 8.41
C ALA A 40 8.51 -8.03 8.87
N GLY A 41 8.26 -7.70 10.14
CA GLY A 41 8.55 -6.38 10.72
C GLY A 41 7.44 -5.34 10.53
N LEU A 42 6.28 -5.73 9.98
CA LEU A 42 5.14 -4.83 9.86
C LEU A 42 4.44 -4.71 11.21
N MET A 43 4.26 -3.48 11.69
CA MET A 43 3.59 -3.22 12.96
C MET A 43 2.10 -2.94 12.72
N PRO A 44 1.17 -3.67 13.36
CA PRO A 44 -0.29 -3.47 13.20
C PRO A 44 -0.78 -2.05 13.50
N GLU A 45 -0.02 -1.31 14.32
CA GLU A 45 -0.36 0.04 14.75
C GLU A 45 0.16 1.13 13.81
N LYS A 46 1.01 0.76 12.86
CA LYS A 46 1.60 1.68 11.88
C LYS A 46 0.78 1.67 10.58
N PRO A 47 0.75 2.80 9.84
CA PRO A 47 0.23 2.79 8.48
C PRO A 47 0.95 1.72 7.65
N ASN A 48 0.30 1.26 6.59
CA ASN A 48 0.86 0.31 5.63
C ASN A 48 1.08 -1.10 6.19
N PHE A 49 0.43 -1.47 7.30
CA PHE A 49 0.44 -2.85 7.75
C PHE A 49 -0.14 -3.80 6.68
N GLY A 50 -1.03 -3.30 5.80
CA GLY A 50 -1.55 -4.01 4.64
C GLY A 50 -0.76 -3.88 3.33
N ILE A 51 0.48 -3.38 3.35
CA ILE A 51 1.30 -3.25 2.14
C ILE A 51 1.54 -4.61 1.48
N LEU A 52 1.48 -4.66 0.15
CA LEU A 52 1.86 -5.86 -0.61
C LEU A 52 3.39 -5.96 -0.70
N PRO A 53 3.94 -7.18 -0.77
CA PRO A 53 5.36 -7.33 -1.09
C PRO A 53 5.63 -6.83 -2.52
N PRO A 54 6.86 -6.40 -2.83
CA PRO A 54 7.27 -6.17 -4.20
C PRO A 54 7.00 -7.42 -5.05
N HIS A 55 6.28 -7.23 -6.15
CA HIS A 55 5.92 -8.30 -7.07
C HIS A 55 5.85 -7.77 -8.51
N PHE A 56 5.86 -8.68 -9.47
CA PHE A 56 5.74 -8.33 -10.88
C PHE A 56 4.28 -8.22 -11.32
N THR A 57 4.01 -7.26 -12.21
CA THR A 57 2.70 -7.09 -12.86
C THR A 57 2.38 -8.20 -13.88
N ALA A 58 3.40 -8.93 -14.33
CA ALA A 58 3.31 -10.05 -15.27
C ALA A 58 4.00 -11.31 -14.71
N GLY A 59 3.69 -12.47 -15.28
CA GLY A 59 4.33 -13.74 -14.93
C GLY A 59 5.59 -14.04 -15.72
N ARG A 60 6.02 -15.31 -15.67
CA ARG A 60 7.23 -15.82 -16.34
C ARG A 60 7.11 -15.89 -17.87
N GLU A 61 5.92 -15.67 -18.42
CA GLU A 61 5.73 -15.47 -19.85
C GLU A 61 6.41 -14.19 -20.37
N ASN A 62 6.70 -13.23 -19.48
CA ASN A 62 7.48 -12.05 -19.84
C ASN A 62 8.97 -12.44 -19.98
N PRO A 63 9.62 -12.10 -21.11
CA PRO A 63 11.00 -12.54 -21.39
C PRO A 63 12.03 -11.97 -20.42
N PHE A 64 11.83 -10.75 -19.91
CA PHE A 64 12.75 -10.14 -18.93
C PHE A 64 12.65 -10.83 -17.57
N ILE A 65 11.42 -11.12 -17.13
CA ILE A 65 11.19 -11.85 -15.87
C ILE A 65 11.80 -13.26 -15.95
N GLU A 66 11.58 -13.97 -17.05
CA GLU A 66 12.14 -15.31 -17.24
C GLU A 66 13.66 -15.31 -17.26
N GLU A 67 14.29 -14.33 -17.92
CA GLU A 67 15.74 -14.19 -17.92
C GLU A 67 16.28 -13.90 -16.51
N GLY A 68 15.66 -12.96 -15.78
CA GLY A 68 16.03 -12.66 -14.39
C GLY A 68 15.90 -13.88 -13.47
N MET A 69 14.84 -14.66 -13.62
CA MET A 69 14.60 -15.90 -12.89
C MET A 69 15.69 -16.96 -13.19
N LYS A 70 16.05 -17.14 -14.46
CA LYS A 70 17.14 -18.06 -14.85
C LYS A 70 18.50 -17.62 -14.31
N ARG A 71 18.79 -16.32 -14.35
CA ARG A 71 20.07 -15.75 -13.87
C ARG A 71 20.23 -15.95 -12.37
N CYS A 72 19.22 -15.58 -11.57
CA CYS A 72 19.30 -15.65 -10.11
C CYS A 72 19.08 -17.06 -9.56
N PHE A 73 18.18 -17.85 -10.17
CA PHE A 73 17.68 -19.08 -9.57
C PHE A 73 17.71 -20.29 -10.50
N GLY A 74 18.43 -20.23 -11.63
CA GLY A 74 18.41 -21.28 -12.65
C GLY A 74 18.76 -22.68 -12.14
N VAL A 75 19.65 -22.79 -11.14
CA VAL A 75 19.97 -24.09 -10.51
C VAL A 75 18.77 -24.66 -9.76
N ILE A 76 18.07 -23.82 -9.00
CA ILE A 76 16.87 -24.20 -8.23
C ILE A 76 15.74 -24.55 -9.20
N LEU A 77 15.51 -23.72 -10.22
CA LEU A 77 14.46 -23.94 -11.22
C LEU A 77 14.67 -25.24 -12.01
N ARG A 78 15.90 -25.59 -12.36
CA ARG A 78 16.18 -26.87 -13.04
C ARG A 78 15.90 -28.08 -12.16
N ARG A 79 16.13 -27.97 -10.84
CA ARG A 79 16.03 -29.11 -9.92
C ARG A 79 14.64 -29.26 -9.30
N TYR A 80 13.95 -28.15 -9.07
CA TYR A 80 12.70 -28.08 -8.31
C TYR A 80 11.59 -27.32 -9.06
N GLY A 81 11.79 -27.00 -10.34
CA GLY A 81 10.72 -26.45 -11.17
C GLY A 81 9.53 -27.40 -11.26
N GLY A 82 8.33 -26.84 -11.22
CA GLY A 82 7.06 -27.57 -11.17
C GLY A 82 6.60 -27.99 -9.77
N PHE A 83 7.42 -27.80 -8.74
CA PHE A 83 7.09 -28.14 -7.34
C PHE A 83 6.59 -26.94 -6.52
N GLY A 84 6.21 -25.84 -7.18
CA GLY A 84 5.60 -24.68 -6.52
C GLY A 84 6.59 -23.69 -5.90
N VAL A 85 7.89 -23.85 -6.15
CA VAL A 85 8.94 -22.93 -5.67
C VAL A 85 8.95 -21.61 -6.42
N GLU A 86 8.43 -21.59 -7.65
CA GLU A 86 8.48 -20.47 -8.57
C GLU A 86 7.81 -19.21 -8.03
N GLY A 87 6.67 -19.36 -7.34
CA GLY A 87 5.95 -18.23 -6.77
C GLY A 87 6.80 -17.45 -5.75
N ALA A 88 7.47 -18.17 -4.85
CA ALA A 88 8.37 -17.57 -3.87
C ALA A 88 9.59 -16.92 -4.55
N LEU A 89 10.19 -17.60 -5.54
CA LEU A 89 11.33 -17.07 -6.28
C LEU A 89 11.00 -15.80 -7.07
N LEU A 90 9.78 -15.68 -7.62
CA LEU A 90 9.31 -14.45 -8.26
C LEU A 90 9.24 -13.28 -7.28
N LEU A 91 8.71 -13.51 -6.07
CA LEU A 91 8.66 -12.49 -5.01
C LEU A 91 10.06 -12.10 -4.55
N PHE A 92 10.99 -13.05 -4.45
CA PHE A 92 12.39 -12.76 -4.10
C PHE A 92 13.08 -11.94 -5.20
N LEU A 93 12.89 -12.29 -6.47
CA LEU A 93 13.44 -11.52 -7.59
C LEU A 93 12.89 -10.09 -7.58
N ALA A 94 11.57 -9.94 -7.48
CA ALA A 94 10.92 -8.63 -7.43
C ALA A 94 11.40 -7.80 -6.23
N SER A 95 11.64 -8.43 -5.08
CA SER A 95 12.18 -7.77 -3.89
C SER A 95 13.61 -7.27 -4.11
N ILE A 96 14.47 -8.07 -4.74
CA ILE A 96 15.84 -7.64 -5.11
C ILE A 96 15.79 -6.46 -6.07
N VAL A 97 14.93 -6.53 -7.10
CA VAL A 97 14.76 -5.45 -8.09
C VAL A 97 14.22 -4.19 -7.42
N TYR A 98 13.22 -4.29 -6.55
CA TYR A 98 12.66 -3.13 -5.85
C TYR A 98 13.69 -2.43 -4.96
N HIS A 99 14.48 -3.22 -4.22
CA HIS A 99 15.46 -2.70 -3.26
C HIS A 99 16.87 -2.49 -3.83
N HIS A 100 17.06 -2.58 -5.15
CA HIS A 100 18.40 -2.56 -5.77
C HIS A 100 19.22 -1.31 -5.44
N GLU A 101 18.61 -0.12 -5.35
CA GLU A 101 19.34 1.11 -5.00
C GLU A 101 19.92 1.02 -3.59
N TRP A 102 19.11 0.56 -2.63
CA TRP A 102 19.58 0.33 -1.27
C TRP A 102 20.67 -0.75 -1.23
N LEU A 103 20.49 -1.86 -1.95
CA LEU A 103 21.50 -2.91 -2.04
C LEU A 103 22.83 -2.38 -2.60
N LYS A 104 22.78 -1.52 -3.63
CA LYS A 104 23.97 -0.87 -4.20
C LYS A 104 24.66 0.07 -3.21
N THR A 105 23.92 0.81 -2.38
CA THR A 105 24.56 1.64 -1.33
C THR A 105 25.28 0.79 -0.30
N GLN A 106 24.72 -0.37 0.07
CA GLN A 106 25.39 -1.29 1.00
C GLN A 106 26.63 -1.94 0.40
N ILE A 107 26.57 -2.32 -0.89
CA ILE A 107 27.72 -2.85 -1.64
C ILE A 107 28.84 -1.80 -1.71
N ALA A 108 28.52 -0.55 -2.01
CA ALA A 108 29.52 0.52 -2.09
C ALA A 108 30.19 0.80 -0.74
N GLY A 109 29.48 0.59 0.37
CA GLY A 109 30.01 0.77 1.72
C GLY A 109 30.87 -0.38 2.23
N THR A 110 30.81 -1.57 1.61
CA THR A 110 31.54 -2.78 2.05
C THR A 110 32.03 -3.60 0.85
N THR A 111 33.34 -3.63 0.62
CA THR A 111 33.95 -4.26 -0.56
C THR A 111 33.78 -5.78 -0.64
N ASP A 112 33.56 -6.47 0.49
CA ASP A 112 33.45 -7.94 0.55
C ASP A 112 32.01 -8.43 0.71
N HIS A 113 31.02 -7.58 0.44
CA HIS A 113 29.63 -7.96 0.66
C HIS A 113 29.15 -9.02 -0.37
N PRO A 114 28.56 -10.15 0.04
CA PRO A 114 28.07 -11.20 -0.87
C PRO A 114 27.03 -10.75 -1.91
N PHE A 115 26.43 -9.57 -1.72
CA PHE A 115 25.45 -9.00 -2.66
C PHE A 115 26.04 -8.72 -4.04
N LEU A 116 27.37 -8.55 -4.17
CA LEU A 116 28.04 -8.46 -5.47
C LEU A 116 27.81 -9.71 -6.34
N GLN A 117 27.53 -10.86 -5.73
CA GLN A 117 27.28 -12.12 -6.43
C GLN A 117 25.84 -12.24 -6.96
N ILE A 118 24.95 -11.29 -6.63
CA ILE A 118 23.57 -11.30 -7.13
C ILE A 118 23.60 -10.95 -8.63
N PRO A 119 23.28 -11.88 -9.54
CA PRO A 119 23.58 -11.71 -10.97
C PRO A 119 22.91 -10.49 -11.61
N ILE A 120 21.66 -10.21 -11.25
CA ILE A 120 20.88 -9.10 -11.86
C ILE A 120 21.37 -7.71 -11.45
N LEU A 121 22.11 -7.58 -10.33
CA LEU A 121 22.64 -6.28 -9.93
C LEU A 121 23.81 -5.82 -10.82
N ASN A 122 24.42 -6.76 -11.55
CA ASN A 122 25.52 -6.52 -12.49
C ASN A 122 25.04 -6.39 -13.95
N ASP A 123 23.72 -6.42 -14.21
CA ASP A 123 23.14 -6.20 -15.54
C ASP A 123 22.18 -5.00 -15.51
N PRO A 124 22.69 -3.78 -15.77
CA PRO A 124 21.88 -2.57 -15.70
C PRO A 124 20.69 -2.58 -16.65
N LYS A 125 20.85 -3.16 -17.86
CA LYS A 125 19.81 -3.15 -18.89
C LYS A 125 18.64 -4.03 -18.49
N LEU A 126 18.92 -5.25 -18.03
CA LEU A 126 17.87 -6.15 -17.57
C LEU A 126 17.18 -5.59 -16.32
N LEU A 127 17.95 -4.99 -15.41
CA LEU A 127 17.41 -4.40 -14.18
C LEU A 127 16.45 -3.24 -14.46
N GLU A 128 16.75 -2.37 -15.44
CA GLU A 128 15.86 -1.28 -15.84
C GLU A 128 14.53 -1.79 -16.41
N GLU A 129 14.57 -2.83 -17.25
CA GLU A 129 13.34 -3.44 -17.78
C GLU A 129 12.52 -4.13 -16.68
N LEU A 130 13.17 -4.86 -15.77
CA LEU A 130 12.52 -5.47 -14.63
C LEU A 130 11.88 -4.44 -13.69
N LYS A 131 12.54 -3.29 -13.47
CA LYS A 131 12.04 -2.22 -12.60
C LYS A 131 10.68 -1.68 -13.06
N LYS A 132 10.45 -1.58 -14.37
CA LYS A 132 9.17 -1.15 -14.96
C LYS A 132 8.03 -2.12 -14.67
N LEU A 133 8.36 -3.37 -14.36
CA LEU A 133 7.39 -4.44 -14.12
C LEU A 133 7.11 -4.66 -12.64
N VAL A 134 7.88 -4.07 -11.72
CA VAL A 134 7.69 -4.24 -10.27
C VAL A 134 6.68 -3.23 -9.74
N THR A 135 5.76 -3.70 -8.89
CA THR A 135 4.78 -2.85 -8.21
C THR A 135 4.56 -3.29 -6.75
N LEU A 136 3.94 -2.39 -5.98
CA LEU A 136 3.36 -2.65 -4.67
C LEU A 136 1.83 -2.60 -4.68
N ASP A 137 1.24 -2.25 -5.82
CA ASP A 137 -0.21 -2.18 -6.00
C ASP A 137 -0.76 -3.54 -6.45
N PRO A 138 -2.05 -3.84 -6.21
CA PRO A 138 -2.71 -5.04 -6.71
C PRO A 138 -2.48 -5.30 -8.21
N ALA A 139 -1.70 -6.33 -8.55
CA ALA A 139 -1.44 -6.71 -9.94
C ALA A 139 -1.00 -8.16 -10.10
N GLY A 140 -1.13 -8.68 -11.33
CA GLY A 140 -0.69 -10.02 -11.69
C GLY A 140 -1.27 -11.09 -10.75
N ALA A 141 -0.39 -11.86 -10.10
CA ALA A 141 -0.78 -12.90 -9.15
C ALA A 141 -1.01 -12.40 -7.71
N VAL A 142 -0.64 -11.15 -7.39
CA VAL A 142 -0.72 -10.58 -6.04
C VAL A 142 -1.74 -9.44 -6.04
N THR A 143 -3.02 -9.80 -5.88
CA THR A 143 -4.13 -8.86 -6.03
C THR A 143 -4.67 -8.32 -4.71
N MET A 144 -4.32 -8.93 -3.58
CA MET A 144 -4.79 -8.44 -2.28
C MET A 144 -3.88 -8.85 -1.12
N ALA A 145 -3.90 -8.01 -0.09
CA ALA A 145 -3.17 -8.26 1.14
C ALA A 145 -3.94 -9.26 2.03
N THR A 146 -3.27 -10.33 2.42
CA THR A 146 -3.78 -11.30 3.41
C THR A 146 -3.31 -10.92 4.81
N GLY A 147 -4.00 -11.44 5.85
CA GLY A 147 -3.58 -11.23 7.24
C GLY A 147 -3.72 -9.80 7.75
N VAL A 148 -4.55 -8.97 7.12
CA VAL A 148 -4.80 -7.57 7.53
C VAL A 148 -6.11 -7.51 8.32
N PRO A 149 -6.09 -7.26 9.64
CA PRO A 149 -7.30 -7.12 10.44
C PRO A 149 -8.17 -5.97 9.96
N GLU A 150 -9.49 -6.09 10.10
CA GLU A 150 -10.43 -5.00 9.80
C GLU A 150 -10.15 -3.73 10.62
N SER A 151 -9.71 -3.91 11.88
CA SER A 151 -9.31 -2.80 12.75
C SER A 151 -8.16 -1.99 12.16
N VAL A 152 -7.22 -2.61 11.45
CA VAL A 152 -6.14 -1.91 10.75
C VAL A 152 -6.70 -1.10 9.59
N LYS A 153 -7.57 -1.69 8.76
CA LYS A 153 -8.21 -0.99 7.64
C LYS A 153 -9.01 0.22 8.12
N LEU A 154 -9.76 0.06 9.20
CA LEU A 154 -10.52 1.14 9.82
C LEU A 154 -9.58 2.25 10.33
N ARG A 155 -8.49 1.90 11.01
CA ARG A 155 -7.51 2.88 11.49
C ARG A 155 -6.82 3.63 10.36
N ASP A 156 -6.47 2.95 9.27
CA ASP A 156 -5.87 3.58 8.09
C ASP A 156 -6.85 4.59 7.48
N LYS A 157 -8.13 4.22 7.35
CA LYS A 157 -9.18 5.15 6.91
C LYS A 157 -9.41 6.30 7.88
N LEU A 158 -9.42 6.07 9.19
CA LEU A 158 -9.48 7.15 10.18
C LEU A 158 -8.30 8.11 10.07
N ARG A 159 -7.10 7.61 9.74
CA ARG A 159 -5.93 8.45 9.50
C ARG A 159 -6.10 9.32 8.25
N GLU A 160 -6.66 8.78 7.17
CA GLU A 160 -7.04 9.55 5.96
C GLU A 160 -8.03 10.67 6.30
N VAL A 161 -9.08 10.38 7.08
CA VAL A 161 -10.06 11.39 7.55
C VAL A 161 -9.37 12.51 8.33
N ILE A 162 -8.49 12.17 9.27
CA ILE A 162 -7.75 13.16 10.07
C ILE A 162 -6.87 14.03 9.17
N GLY A 163 -6.28 13.45 8.12
CA GLY A 163 -5.52 14.17 7.09
C GLY A 163 -6.37 15.22 6.38
N LEU A 164 -7.52 14.81 5.84
CA LEU A 164 -8.45 15.73 5.17
C LEU A 164 -8.98 16.82 6.09
N LEU A 165 -9.31 16.49 7.35
CA LEU A 165 -9.73 17.49 8.34
C LEU A 165 -8.62 18.50 8.63
N THR A 166 -7.36 18.06 8.60
CA THR A 166 -6.21 18.94 8.78
C THR A 166 -6.04 19.86 7.56
N GLU A 167 -6.19 19.34 6.35
CA GLU A 167 -6.18 20.12 5.10
C GLU A 167 -7.31 21.14 5.08
N TYR A 168 -8.55 20.72 5.35
CA TYR A 168 -9.70 21.63 5.47
C TYR A 168 -9.47 22.73 6.49
N ARG A 169 -8.93 22.39 7.67
CA ARG A 169 -8.57 23.40 8.69
C ARG A 169 -7.55 24.40 8.16
N ASN A 170 -6.57 23.94 7.40
CA ASN A 170 -5.55 24.80 6.80
C ASN A 170 -6.14 25.71 5.72
N ASP A 171 -7.04 25.19 4.87
CA ASP A 171 -7.70 25.97 3.82
C ASP A 171 -8.64 27.04 4.40
N VAL A 172 -9.39 26.70 5.45
CA VAL A 172 -10.21 27.69 6.19
C VAL A 172 -9.34 28.76 6.83
N LYS A 173 -8.18 28.37 7.41
CA LYS A 173 -7.23 29.32 7.99
C LYS A 173 -6.65 30.24 6.91
N TRP A 174 -6.23 29.67 5.77
CA TRP A 174 -5.73 30.42 4.62
C TRP A 174 -6.79 31.40 4.11
N LEU A 175 -8.03 30.95 3.94
CA LEU A 175 -9.11 31.82 3.48
C LEU A 175 -9.34 32.96 4.47
N LYS A 176 -9.36 32.70 5.78
CA LYS A 176 -9.49 33.75 6.79
C LYS A 176 -8.37 34.80 6.71
N GLU A 177 -7.14 34.37 6.45
CA GLU A 177 -5.97 35.24 6.37
C GLU A 177 -5.93 36.05 5.06
N ASN A 178 -6.44 35.50 3.96
CA ASN A 178 -6.32 36.09 2.62
C ASN A 178 -7.62 36.75 2.11
N LEU A 179 -8.78 36.51 2.75
CA LEU A 179 -10.09 36.99 2.29
C LEU A 179 -10.12 38.51 2.07
N THR A 180 -9.54 39.28 2.99
CA THR A 180 -9.52 40.75 2.89
C THR A 180 -8.74 41.22 1.68
N GLU A 181 -7.63 40.58 1.35
CA GLU A 181 -6.81 40.91 0.18
C GLU A 181 -7.49 40.48 -1.12
N MET A 182 -8.10 39.28 -1.14
CA MET A 182 -8.89 38.82 -2.28
C MET A 182 -10.05 39.77 -2.62
N VAL A 183 -10.75 40.27 -1.59
CA VAL A 183 -11.82 41.26 -1.77
C VAL A 183 -11.27 42.58 -2.32
N LYS A 184 -10.13 43.06 -1.81
CA LYS A 184 -9.49 44.29 -2.32
C LYS A 184 -9.11 44.14 -3.80
N ASN A 185 -8.43 43.05 -4.15
CA ASN A 185 -8.00 42.80 -5.53
C ASN A 185 -9.19 42.73 -6.50
N ALA A 186 -10.28 42.08 -6.10
CA ALA A 186 -11.50 42.01 -6.91
C ALA A 186 -12.17 43.39 -7.09
N MET A 187 -12.16 44.23 -6.04
CA MET A 187 -12.67 45.60 -6.13
C MET A 187 -11.80 46.47 -7.05
N GLU A 188 -10.47 46.34 -6.98
CA GLU A 188 -9.52 47.06 -7.84
C GLU A 188 -9.65 46.65 -9.30
N GLU A 189 -9.76 45.35 -9.60
CA GLU A 189 -9.98 44.83 -10.95
C GLU A 189 -11.24 45.45 -11.57
N LYS A 190 -12.36 45.50 -10.81
CA LYS A 190 -13.61 46.08 -11.30
C LYS A 190 -13.58 47.60 -11.45
N ALA A 191 -12.85 48.29 -10.57
CA ALA A 191 -12.58 49.72 -10.72
C ALA A 191 -11.77 50.02 -11.99
N THR A 192 -10.87 49.13 -12.39
CA THR A 192 -10.05 49.26 -13.61
C THR A 192 -10.89 49.16 -14.88
N GLU A 193 -12.01 48.44 -14.83
CA GLU A 193 -13.00 48.35 -15.92
C GLU A 193 -13.96 49.56 -16.02
N ASN A 194 -13.76 50.62 -15.22
CA ASN A 194 -14.70 51.75 -15.06
C ASN A 194 -16.12 51.32 -14.62
N GLY A 195 -16.25 50.19 -13.93
CA GLY A 195 -17.52 49.69 -13.40
C GLY A 195 -17.86 50.24 -12.02
N ASN A 196 -19.15 50.40 -11.71
CA ASN A 196 -19.58 50.68 -10.34
C ASN A 196 -19.38 49.43 -9.47
N ILE A 197 -18.65 49.57 -8.35
CA ILE A 197 -18.53 48.50 -7.35
C ILE A 197 -19.86 48.42 -6.57
N THR A 198 -20.55 47.29 -6.70
CA THR A 198 -21.78 46.99 -5.94
C THR A 198 -21.51 45.94 -4.87
N ALA A 199 -22.28 45.96 -3.79
CA ALA A 199 -22.20 44.93 -2.73
C ALA A 199 -22.47 43.52 -3.28
N THR A 200 -23.32 43.42 -4.31
CA THR A 200 -23.60 42.16 -5.02
C THR A 200 -22.38 41.62 -5.76
N PHE A 201 -21.62 42.47 -6.47
CA PHE A 201 -20.41 42.04 -7.17
C PHE A 201 -19.34 41.49 -6.20
N VAL A 202 -19.12 42.18 -5.08
CA VAL A 202 -18.18 41.70 -4.05
C VAL A 202 -18.62 40.38 -3.44
N ALA A 203 -19.93 40.22 -3.17
CA ALA A 203 -20.49 38.98 -2.65
C ALA A 203 -20.32 37.80 -3.63
N GLU A 204 -20.52 38.02 -4.94
CA GLU A 204 -20.33 37.00 -5.97
C GLU A 204 -18.87 36.55 -6.09
N GLN A 205 -17.90 37.48 -6.04
CA GLN A 205 -16.48 37.12 -6.09
C GLN A 205 -16.02 36.36 -4.85
N VAL A 206 -16.48 36.75 -3.67
CA VAL A 206 -16.22 36.00 -2.42
C VAL A 206 -16.86 34.62 -2.47
N ALA A 207 -18.10 34.50 -2.98
CA ALA A 207 -18.76 33.21 -3.14
C ALA A 207 -18.03 32.29 -4.13
N ALA A 208 -17.56 32.83 -5.26
CA ALA A 208 -16.79 32.08 -6.25
C ALA A 208 -15.44 31.59 -5.69
N ALA A 209 -14.72 32.44 -4.97
CA ALA A 209 -13.47 32.08 -4.29
C ALA A 209 -13.69 31.00 -3.21
N THR A 210 -14.72 31.16 -2.39
CA THR A 210 -15.07 30.20 -1.33
C THR A 210 -15.49 28.86 -1.93
N SER A 211 -16.25 28.88 -3.03
CA SER A 211 -16.69 27.68 -3.74
C SER A 211 -15.53 26.90 -4.36
N LYS A 212 -14.54 27.58 -4.96
CA LYS A 212 -13.34 26.93 -5.51
C LYS A 212 -12.55 26.14 -4.47
N LEU A 213 -12.51 26.60 -3.22
CA LEU A 213 -11.81 25.93 -2.12
C LEU A 213 -12.67 24.84 -1.49
N ALA A 214 -13.95 25.13 -1.22
CA ALA A 214 -14.83 24.22 -0.48
C ALA A 214 -15.33 23.04 -1.32
N ALA A 215 -15.61 23.22 -2.61
CA ALA A 215 -16.26 22.18 -3.42
C ALA A 215 -15.42 20.89 -3.59
N PRO A 216 -14.10 20.94 -3.85
CA PRO A 216 -13.28 19.74 -3.92
C PRO A 216 -13.23 18.97 -2.59
N LEU A 217 -13.12 19.71 -1.48
CA LEU A 217 -13.04 19.14 -0.12
C LEU A 217 -14.36 18.47 0.28
N VAL A 218 -15.49 19.13 0.05
CA VAL A 218 -16.83 18.57 0.34
C VAL A 218 -17.03 17.26 -0.43
N LYS A 219 -16.68 17.24 -1.72
CA LYS A 219 -16.76 16.02 -2.52
C LYS A 219 -15.90 14.88 -1.96
N GLN A 220 -14.67 15.17 -1.57
CA GLN A 220 -13.78 14.17 -0.96
C GLN A 220 -14.31 13.66 0.39
N MET A 221 -14.92 14.55 1.19
CA MET A 221 -15.55 14.16 2.47
C MET A 221 -16.76 13.25 2.24
N GLU A 222 -17.61 13.53 1.26
CA GLU A 222 -18.77 12.70 0.91
C GLU A 222 -18.35 11.30 0.42
N GLU A 223 -17.35 11.22 -0.46
CA GLU A 223 -16.80 9.94 -0.95
C GLU A 223 -16.25 9.09 0.22
N MET A 224 -15.52 9.73 1.14
CA MET A 224 -14.96 9.05 2.30
C MET A 224 -16.01 8.63 3.33
N GLU A 225 -17.07 9.42 3.53
CA GLU A 225 -18.20 9.06 4.38
C GLU A 225 -18.88 7.78 3.86
N GLN A 226 -19.12 7.68 2.55
CA GLN A 226 -19.68 6.48 1.94
C GLN A 226 -18.79 5.25 2.16
N ASP A 227 -17.47 5.40 1.95
CA ASP A 227 -16.50 4.32 2.16
C ASP A 227 -16.46 3.83 3.62
N LEU A 228 -16.51 4.75 4.59
CA LEU A 228 -16.54 4.42 6.02
C LEU A 228 -17.84 3.70 6.40
N LEU A 229 -18.98 4.15 5.88
CA LEU A 229 -20.27 3.50 6.12
C LEU A 229 -20.29 2.08 5.56
N LEU A 230 -19.70 1.85 4.39
CA LEU A 230 -19.53 0.52 3.81
C LEU A 230 -18.68 -0.38 4.72
N LEU A 231 -17.53 0.11 5.19
CA LEU A 231 -16.64 -0.64 6.09
C LEU A 231 -17.30 -1.00 7.42
N LEU A 232 -18.04 -0.07 8.03
CA LEU A 232 -18.79 -0.33 9.26
C LEU A 232 -19.95 -1.32 9.04
N GLY A 233 -20.62 -1.24 7.89
CA GLY A 233 -21.68 -2.18 7.49
C GLY A 233 -21.19 -3.61 7.24
N HIS A 234 -19.92 -3.79 6.88
CA HIS A 234 -19.28 -5.11 6.78
C HIS A 234 -18.92 -5.68 8.16
N ALA A 235 -18.35 -4.86 9.06
CA ALA A 235 -18.00 -5.29 10.41
C ALA A 235 -19.22 -5.82 11.20
N HIS A 236 -20.40 -5.24 10.97
CA HIS A 236 -21.64 -5.66 11.63
C HIS A 236 -22.16 -7.04 11.16
N ARG A 237 -21.74 -7.55 9.99
CA ARG A 237 -22.11 -8.87 9.48
C ARG A 237 -21.17 -9.99 9.94
N VAL A 238 -19.90 -9.67 10.19
CA VAL A 238 -18.89 -10.65 10.64
C VAL A 238 -19.05 -10.99 12.13
N LEU A 239 -19.65 -10.10 12.92
CA LEU A 239 -19.94 -10.31 14.34
C LEU A 239 -21.15 -11.24 14.63
N TRP A 240 -21.84 -11.74 13.59
CA TRP A 240 -23.02 -12.61 13.72
C TRP A 240 -22.92 -13.92 12.90
N VAL A 241 -21.72 -14.47 12.73
CA VAL A 241 -21.50 -15.84 12.21
C VAL A 241 -20.50 -16.61 13.08
#